data_AF-A0A1H9NC64-F1
#
_entry.id   AF-A0A1H9NC64-F1
#
_cell.length_a   1.000
_cell.length_b   1.000
_cell.length_c   1.000
_cell.angle_alpha   90.00
_cell.angle_beta   90.00
_cell.angle_gamma   90.00
#
_symmetry.space_group_name_H-M   'P 1'
#
loop_
_entity.id
_entity.type
_entity.pdbx_description
1 polymer ?
#
loop_
_entity_poly.entity_id
_entity_poly.type
_entity_poly.pdbx_seq_one_letter_code
_entity_poly.pdbx_strand_id
1 'polypeptide(L)'
;MHRLFRSLSALAGLLTLSACLVTPGKFESSLDIRADRSFAFAYKGEILASDMDSDALSGTTSSGDGDGQEGEANASPTLMQIAAKEEDFSDPDAKDDAAQMQAIATALSKEKGFRSARYVGNHRFEIDYAINGRLDHAFLFPFNIDAQIVLPFVAVEMRGADRVRVKAPGFANAFDKSHGMGGMGGLGGTGGGNDEAAKALNGTFTLTTDAEIISVNQEEGAESVPQGKKIVWTVTPMTSEAPMATLRLKP
;
A
#
# COMPACT_ATOMS: atom_id res chain seq x y z
N MET A 1 5.14 -24.11 -35.38
CA MET A 1 4.16 -23.27 -34.65
C MET A 1 3.98 -23.69 -33.17
N HIS A 2 4.03 -24.98 -32.81
CA HIS A 2 3.92 -25.43 -31.40
C HIS A 2 5.03 -24.95 -30.42
N ARG A 3 6.22 -24.60 -30.91
CA ARG A 3 7.32 -24.10 -30.06
C ARG A 3 7.16 -22.63 -29.64
N LEU A 4 6.38 -21.84 -30.38
CA LEU A 4 6.06 -20.45 -30.02
C LEU A 4 4.95 -20.38 -28.95
N PHE A 5 4.04 -21.37 -28.93
CA PHE A 5 3.00 -21.46 -27.91
C PHE A 5 3.52 -21.92 -26.53
N ARG A 6 4.54 -22.78 -26.48
CA ARG A 6 5.19 -23.20 -25.21
C ARG A 6 5.92 -22.04 -24.51
N SER A 7 6.42 -21.06 -25.25
CA SER A 7 7.09 -19.89 -24.69
C SER A 7 6.13 -18.88 -24.06
N LEU A 8 4.84 -18.91 -24.42
CA LEU A 8 3.84 -17.97 -23.92
C LEU A 8 3.28 -18.40 -22.55
N SER A 9 3.16 -19.71 -22.29
CA SER A 9 2.67 -20.22 -21.00
C SER A 9 3.65 -20.02 -19.84
N ALA A 10 4.96 -20.01 -20.09
CA ALA A 10 5.96 -19.76 -19.05
C ALA A 10 6.00 -18.28 -18.59
N LEU A 11 5.50 -17.34 -19.40
CA LEU A 11 5.42 -15.92 -19.04
C LEU A 11 4.14 -15.58 -18.25
N ALA A 12 3.09 -16.41 -18.36
CA ALA A 12 1.82 -16.19 -17.69
C ALA A 12 1.87 -16.49 -16.18
N GLY A 13 2.75 -17.40 -15.73
CA GLY A 13 2.90 -17.75 -14.32
C GLY A 13 3.65 -16.73 -13.45
N LEU A 14 4.26 -15.70 -14.05
CA LEU A 14 5.02 -14.66 -13.33
C LEU A 14 4.20 -13.41 -13.00
N LEU A 15 2.91 -13.37 -13.35
CA LEU A 15 2.06 -12.18 -13.24
C LEU A 15 1.03 -12.22 -12.10
N THR A 16 1.05 -13.22 -11.22
CA THR A 16 0.05 -13.39 -10.15
C THR A 16 0.52 -12.86 -8.79
N LEU A 17 1.41 -11.86 -8.75
CA LEU A 17 1.78 -11.20 -7.49
C LEU A 17 0.56 -10.39 -6.99
N SER A 18 -0.31 -11.05 -6.23
CA SER A 18 -1.48 -10.42 -5.61
C SER A 18 -1.01 -9.59 -4.44
N ALA A 19 -0.66 -8.32 -4.68
CA ALA A 19 -0.31 -7.41 -3.61
C ALA A 19 -1.55 -7.12 -2.75
N CYS A 20 -1.39 -7.12 -1.42
CA CYS A 20 -2.44 -6.66 -0.51
C CYS A 20 -2.81 -5.22 -0.82
N LEU A 21 -4.01 -5.00 -1.36
CA LEU A 21 -4.55 -3.66 -1.47
C LEU A 21 -5.06 -3.23 -0.09
N VAL A 22 -4.62 -2.07 0.35
CA VAL A 22 -5.06 -1.49 1.62
C VAL A 22 -5.59 -0.08 1.37
N THR A 23 -6.60 0.33 2.14
CA THR A 23 -7.19 1.67 2.09
C THR A 23 -7.31 2.28 3.47
N PRO A 24 -7.15 3.61 3.61
CA PRO A 24 -7.41 4.27 4.87
C PRO A 24 -8.92 4.44 5.10
N GLY A 25 -9.38 4.12 6.31
CA GLY A 25 -10.74 4.36 6.78
C GLY A 25 -10.84 5.69 7.52
N LYS A 26 -11.23 5.64 8.80
CA LYS A 26 -11.16 6.80 9.70
C LYS A 26 -9.74 7.04 10.18
N PHE A 27 -9.19 8.24 10.00
CA PHE A 27 -7.82 8.53 10.42
C PHE A 27 -7.50 9.99 10.74
N GLU A 28 -6.41 10.16 11.48
CA GLU A 28 -5.66 11.41 11.60
C GLU A 28 -4.21 11.14 11.20
N SER A 29 -3.67 11.97 10.31
CA SER A 29 -2.31 11.86 9.81
C SER A 29 -1.60 13.21 9.88
N SER A 30 -0.37 13.22 10.36
CA SER A 30 0.46 14.43 10.42
C SER A 30 1.86 14.16 9.89
N LEU A 31 2.39 15.14 9.17
CA LEU A 31 3.73 15.17 8.62
C LEU A 31 4.34 16.52 8.99
N ASP A 32 5.44 16.50 9.74
CA ASP A 32 6.29 17.67 9.97
C ASP A 32 7.57 17.49 9.15
N ILE A 33 7.88 18.45 8.28
CA ILE A 33 9.11 18.50 7.50
C ILE A 33 9.79 19.84 7.77
N ARG A 34 10.98 19.79 8.35
CA ARG A 34 11.77 20.96 8.65
C ARG A 34 12.74 21.29 7.53
N ALA A 35 13.09 22.56 7.42
CA ALA A 35 14.04 23.06 6.44
C ALA A 35 15.43 22.42 6.56
N ASP A 36 15.81 21.91 7.74
CA ASP A 36 17.06 21.19 8.01
C ASP A 36 17.00 19.67 7.73
N ARG A 37 15.91 19.22 7.08
CA ARG A 37 15.57 17.82 6.80
C ARG A 37 15.12 17.00 8.01
N SER A 38 14.99 17.57 9.19
CA SER A 38 14.30 16.86 10.28
C SER A 38 12.86 16.58 9.85
N PHE A 39 12.39 15.36 10.06
CA PHE A 39 11.00 15.02 9.76
C PHE A 39 10.40 14.14 10.85
N ALA A 40 9.08 14.25 10.99
CA ALA A 40 8.27 13.37 11.79
C ALA A 40 6.98 13.05 11.03
N PHE A 41 6.58 11.79 11.02
CA PHE A 41 5.33 11.34 10.46
C PHE A 41 4.56 10.54 11.50
N ALA A 42 3.27 10.79 11.62
CA ALA A 42 2.36 10.02 12.44
C ALA A 42 1.07 9.71 11.69
N TYR A 43 0.57 8.50 11.89
CA TYR A 43 -0.73 8.06 11.39
C TYR A 43 -1.44 7.31 12.49
N LYS A 44 -2.67 7.72 12.80
CA LYS A 44 -3.53 7.02 13.75
C LYS A 44 -4.90 6.83 13.12
N GLY A 45 -5.30 5.58 12.94
CA GLY A 45 -6.56 5.31 12.26
C GLY A 45 -6.75 3.89 11.81
N GLU A 46 -7.80 3.72 11.02
CA GLU A 46 -8.23 2.47 10.44
C GLU A 46 -7.54 2.23 9.09
N ILE A 47 -7.01 1.03 8.89
CA ILE A 47 -6.60 0.52 7.58
C ILE A 47 -7.50 -0.66 7.24
N LEU A 48 -8.15 -0.63 6.09
CA LEU A 48 -8.96 -1.73 5.57
C LEU A 48 -8.13 -2.47 4.52
N ALA A 49 -8.02 -3.78 4.65
CA ALA A 49 -7.49 -4.64 3.60
C ALA A 49 -8.62 -5.04 2.65
N SER A 50 -8.35 -4.99 1.34
CA SER A 50 -9.24 -5.41 0.26
C SER A 50 -8.64 -6.62 -0.46
N ASP A 51 -9.50 -7.57 -0.84
CA ASP A 51 -9.26 -8.75 -1.67
C ASP A 51 -7.90 -9.45 -1.47
N MET A 52 -7.86 -10.36 -0.49
CA MET A 52 -7.01 -11.55 -0.55
C MET A 52 -7.82 -12.73 -1.11
N ASP A 53 -8.64 -12.49 -2.14
CA ASP A 53 -9.49 -13.55 -2.70
C ASP A 53 -8.62 -14.65 -3.32
N SER A 54 -8.57 -15.79 -2.63
CA SER A 54 -8.10 -17.08 -3.12
C SER A 54 -8.91 -17.59 -4.32
N ASP A 55 -10.03 -16.94 -4.65
CA ASP A 55 -10.87 -17.25 -5.81
C ASP A 55 -10.29 -16.83 -7.16
N ALA A 56 -9.22 -16.00 -7.18
CA ALA A 56 -8.46 -15.78 -8.42
C ALA A 56 -7.65 -17.03 -8.86
N LEU A 57 -7.50 -18.03 -7.97
CA LEU A 57 -6.79 -19.28 -8.21
C LEU A 57 -7.72 -20.49 -8.47
N SER A 58 -9.03 -20.38 -8.22
CA SER A 58 -9.99 -21.45 -8.53
C SER A 58 -10.41 -21.41 -10.00
N GLY A 59 -9.42 -21.53 -10.89
CA GLY A 59 -9.64 -21.82 -12.31
C GLY A 59 -10.17 -23.23 -12.49
N THR A 60 -11.41 -23.50 -12.09
CA THR A 60 -12.11 -24.77 -12.38
C THR A 60 -12.59 -24.79 -13.82
N THR A 61 -11.67 -24.74 -14.77
CA THR A 61 -11.93 -25.16 -16.15
C THR A 61 -11.67 -26.65 -16.23
N SER A 62 -12.74 -27.42 -16.02
CA SER A 62 -12.80 -28.85 -16.27
C SER A 62 -12.41 -29.16 -17.72
N SER A 63 -11.30 -29.86 -17.92
CA SER A 63 -10.95 -30.56 -19.17
C SER A 63 -9.83 -31.59 -18.96
N GLY A 64 -10.22 -32.87 -18.81
CA GLY A 64 -9.67 -34.03 -19.51
C GLY A 64 -8.22 -34.49 -19.31
N ASP A 65 -8.09 -35.61 -18.58
CA ASP A 65 -7.16 -36.76 -18.65
C ASP A 65 -5.94 -36.75 -19.60
N GLY A 66 -4.80 -37.28 -19.08
CA GLY A 66 -3.80 -37.98 -19.90
C GLY A 66 -2.35 -37.99 -19.40
N ASP A 67 -2.05 -38.95 -18.51
CA ASP A 67 -0.77 -39.59 -18.11
C ASP A 67 0.59 -39.20 -18.75
N GLY A 68 1.63 -39.21 -17.89
CA GLY A 68 2.84 -40.00 -18.18
C GLY A 68 4.24 -39.34 -18.10
N GLN A 69 4.89 -39.53 -16.95
CA GLN A 69 6.28 -40.02 -16.78
C GLN A 69 7.46 -39.04 -16.58
N GLU A 70 8.31 -39.51 -15.65
CA GLU A 70 9.39 -38.90 -14.88
C GLU A 70 10.71 -38.70 -15.65
N GLY A 71 11.56 -37.81 -15.13
CA GLY A 71 12.96 -37.68 -15.52
C GLY A 71 13.75 -36.73 -14.62
N GLU A 72 14.48 -37.29 -13.65
CA GLU A 72 15.47 -36.59 -12.83
C GLU A 72 16.69 -36.13 -13.66
N ALA A 73 17.23 -34.93 -13.37
CA ALA A 73 18.67 -34.64 -13.44
C ALA A 73 19.02 -33.29 -12.77
N ASN A 74 19.60 -33.40 -11.56
CA ASN A 74 20.57 -32.53 -10.89
C ASN A 74 21.01 -31.20 -11.54
N ALA A 75 20.86 -30.08 -10.80
CA ALA A 75 21.94 -29.12 -10.53
C ALA A 75 21.54 -28.00 -9.53
N SER A 76 22.29 -27.92 -8.42
CA SER A 76 22.61 -26.74 -7.58
C SER A 76 21.52 -26.14 -6.65
N PRO A 77 21.78 -26.03 -5.32
CA PRO A 77 20.81 -25.53 -4.36
C PRO A 77 20.75 -24.00 -4.45
N THR A 78 19.73 -23.48 -5.11
CA THR A 78 19.56 -22.03 -5.29
C THR A 78 18.22 -21.64 -4.69
N LEU A 79 18.24 -20.97 -3.53
CA LEU A 79 17.15 -20.18 -2.90
C LEU A 79 15.77 -20.88 -2.63
N MET A 80 15.54 -22.06 -3.19
CA MET A 80 14.26 -22.77 -3.16
C MET A 80 13.98 -23.47 -1.82
N GLN A 81 15.02 -23.70 -1.01
CA GLN A 81 14.86 -24.35 0.29
C GLN A 81 14.42 -23.40 1.42
N ILE A 82 14.51 -22.08 1.23
CA ILE A 82 13.91 -21.12 2.18
C ILE A 82 12.42 -20.92 1.86
N ALA A 83 12.01 -21.13 0.60
CA ALA A 83 10.61 -21.13 0.19
C ALA A 83 9.86 -22.43 0.57
N ALA A 84 10.56 -23.55 0.74
CA ALA A 84 9.97 -24.84 1.07
C ALA A 84 9.73 -25.08 2.58
N LYS A 85 9.90 -24.05 3.42
CA LYS A 85 9.23 -24.03 4.74
C LYS A 85 7.91 -23.31 4.58
N GLU A 86 7.09 -23.90 3.72
CA GLU A 86 5.67 -23.65 3.56
C GLU A 86 5.02 -23.87 4.94
N GLU A 87 4.66 -22.78 5.62
CA GLU A 87 3.33 -22.80 6.20
C GLU A 87 2.39 -22.60 5.01
N ASP A 88 1.84 -23.70 4.57
CA ASP A 88 0.80 -23.80 3.55
C ASP A 88 -0.45 -23.10 4.11
N PHE A 89 -0.65 -21.83 3.76
CA PHE A 89 -1.85 -21.05 4.09
C PHE A 89 -2.94 -21.22 3.03
N SER A 90 -3.06 -22.43 2.47
CA SER A 90 -4.05 -22.77 1.44
C SER A 90 -5.20 -23.59 2.03
N ASP A 91 -5.78 -23.19 3.18
CA ASP A 91 -6.99 -23.84 3.72
C ASP A 91 -8.19 -22.88 3.66
N PRO A 92 -9.21 -23.16 2.82
CA PRO A 92 -10.36 -22.28 2.63
C PRO A 92 -11.39 -22.50 3.73
N ASP A 93 -11.08 -22.01 4.94
CA ASP A 93 -12.04 -21.90 6.03
C ASP A 93 -11.95 -20.49 6.63
N ALA A 94 -13.08 -19.80 6.82
CA ALA A 94 -13.15 -18.43 7.40
C ALA A 94 -12.52 -18.27 8.82
N LYS A 95 -12.03 -19.37 9.42
CA LYS A 95 -11.19 -19.36 10.62
C LYS A 95 -9.73 -18.98 10.31
N ASP A 96 -9.28 -19.24 9.10
CA ASP A 96 -7.92 -19.00 8.64
C ASP A 96 -7.71 -17.52 8.27
N ASP A 97 -8.70 -16.85 7.67
CA ASP A 97 -8.63 -15.41 7.37
C ASP A 97 -8.37 -14.56 8.62
N ALA A 98 -9.07 -14.84 9.72
CA ALA A 98 -8.88 -14.11 10.97
C ALA A 98 -7.50 -14.38 11.59
N ALA A 99 -7.00 -15.61 11.48
CA ALA A 99 -5.66 -15.98 11.94
C ALA A 99 -4.57 -15.30 11.09
N GLN A 100 -4.75 -15.27 9.76
CA GLN A 100 -3.88 -14.57 8.82
C GLN A 100 -3.87 -13.06 9.09
N MET A 101 -5.04 -12.41 9.24
CA MET A 101 -5.10 -10.99 9.57
C MET A 101 -4.45 -10.70 10.93
N GLN A 102 -4.62 -11.58 11.91
CA GLN A 102 -3.93 -11.48 13.20
C GLN A 102 -2.40 -11.62 13.05
N ALA A 103 -1.93 -12.51 12.17
CA ALA A 103 -0.52 -12.69 11.86
C ALA A 103 0.06 -11.43 11.18
N ILE A 104 -0.66 -10.81 10.25
CA ILE A 104 -0.28 -9.53 9.63
C ILE A 104 -0.17 -8.43 10.69
N ALA A 105 -1.19 -8.29 11.57
CA ALA A 105 -1.12 -7.32 12.66
C ALA A 105 0.11 -7.55 13.56
N THR A 106 0.42 -8.82 13.84
CA THR A 106 1.59 -9.22 14.63
C THR A 106 2.90 -8.89 13.90
N ALA A 107 2.98 -9.09 12.60
CA ALA A 107 4.14 -8.73 11.79
C ALA A 107 4.35 -7.21 11.76
N LEU A 108 3.31 -6.44 11.45
CA LEU A 108 3.35 -4.97 11.45
C LEU A 108 3.78 -4.40 12.81
N SER A 109 3.33 -5.00 13.92
CA SER A 109 3.70 -4.56 15.27
C SER A 109 5.20 -4.67 15.58
N LYS A 110 5.95 -5.48 14.82
CA LYS A 110 7.41 -5.63 14.96
C LYS A 110 8.18 -4.60 14.15
N GLU A 111 7.53 -3.91 13.22
CA GLU A 111 8.19 -2.94 12.36
C GLU A 111 8.43 -1.61 13.07
N LYS A 112 9.55 -0.97 12.73
CA LYS A 112 9.90 0.32 13.30
C LYS A 112 8.84 1.37 12.93
N GLY A 113 8.35 2.06 13.96
CA GLY A 113 7.37 3.13 13.84
C GLY A 113 5.96 2.70 14.22
N PHE A 114 5.60 1.42 14.12
CA PHE A 114 4.32 0.94 14.65
C PHE A 114 4.37 0.92 16.19
N ARG A 115 3.58 1.79 16.82
CA ARG A 115 3.33 1.78 18.26
C ARG A 115 2.26 0.76 18.63
N SER A 116 1.28 0.57 17.75
CA SER A 116 0.24 -0.46 17.84
C SER A 116 -0.24 -0.84 16.44
N ALA A 117 -0.47 -2.13 16.21
CA ALA A 117 -1.20 -2.66 15.07
C ALA A 117 -2.14 -3.77 15.57
N ARG A 118 -3.45 -3.58 15.43
CA ARG A 118 -4.46 -4.51 15.96
C ARG A 118 -5.49 -4.83 14.90
N TYR A 119 -5.72 -6.12 14.64
CA TYR A 119 -6.86 -6.56 13.86
C TYR A 119 -8.14 -6.41 14.69
N VAL A 120 -9.18 -5.81 14.12
CA VAL A 120 -10.47 -5.55 14.81
C VAL A 120 -11.66 -6.21 14.11
N GLY A 121 -11.40 -7.17 13.21
CA GLY A 121 -12.44 -7.85 12.43
C GLY A 121 -12.74 -7.14 11.10
N ASN A 122 -13.49 -7.81 10.22
CA ASN A 122 -13.93 -7.28 8.92
C ASN A 122 -12.78 -6.70 8.09
N HIS A 123 -11.63 -7.40 8.04
CA HIS A 123 -10.42 -6.96 7.34
C HIS A 123 -9.93 -5.55 7.73
N ARG A 124 -10.25 -5.10 8.95
CA ARG A 124 -9.88 -3.78 9.48
C ARG A 124 -8.81 -3.88 10.54
N PHE A 125 -7.84 -2.98 10.44
CA PHE A 125 -6.76 -2.80 11.39
C PHE A 125 -6.86 -1.42 12.04
N GLU A 126 -6.67 -1.36 13.36
CA GLU A 126 -6.37 -0.12 14.05
C GLU A 126 -4.86 0.06 14.18
N ILE A 127 -4.35 1.13 13.59
CA ILE A 127 -2.93 1.46 13.54
C ILE A 127 -2.66 2.72 14.36
N ASP A 128 -1.61 2.68 15.17
CA ASP A 128 -0.91 3.85 15.73
C ASP A 128 0.53 3.77 15.27
N TYR A 129 0.91 4.65 14.34
CA TYR A 129 2.22 4.72 13.74
C TYR A 129 2.83 6.09 14.01
N ALA A 130 4.10 6.12 14.42
CA ALA A 130 4.88 7.34 14.49
C ALA A 130 6.37 7.07 14.27
N ILE A 131 6.97 7.82 13.37
CA ILE A 131 8.40 7.78 13.08
C ILE A 131 8.96 9.20 13.01
N ASN A 132 10.22 9.35 13.37
CA ASN A 132 10.97 10.57 13.16
C ASN A 132 12.38 10.24 12.67
N GLY A 133 13.04 11.22 12.08
CA GLY A 133 14.39 11.08 11.60
C GLY A 133 14.85 12.27 10.77
N ARG A 134 15.81 11.99 9.89
CA ARG A 134 16.25 12.94 8.85
C ARG A 134 15.78 12.41 7.49
N LEU A 135 15.22 13.29 6.68
CA LEU A 135 14.82 12.99 5.32
C LEU A 135 16.06 13.05 4.42
N ASP A 136 16.73 11.91 4.29
CA ASP A 136 17.85 11.68 3.37
C ASP A 136 17.47 10.80 2.17
N HIS A 137 16.43 9.98 2.33
CA HIS A 137 15.82 9.13 1.31
C HIS A 137 14.31 9.41 1.21
N ALA A 138 13.65 8.75 0.25
CA ALA A 138 12.20 8.78 0.18
C ALA A 138 11.58 8.09 1.40
N PHE A 139 10.43 8.58 1.83
CA PHE A 139 9.61 7.97 2.88
C PHE A 139 8.26 7.56 2.29
N LEU A 140 7.86 6.32 2.54
CA LEU A 140 6.59 5.75 2.09
C LEU A 140 5.83 5.20 3.31
N PHE A 141 4.53 5.43 3.37
CA PHE A 141 3.68 4.84 4.40
C PHE A 141 2.29 4.48 3.84
N PRO A 142 1.74 3.30 4.16
CA PRO A 142 2.45 2.12 4.67
C PRO A 142 3.35 1.52 3.58
N PHE A 143 4.38 0.78 3.99
CA PHE A 143 5.19 -0.05 3.10
C PHE A 143 5.67 -1.27 3.89
N ASN A 144 5.35 -2.47 3.41
CA ASN A 144 5.77 -3.72 4.03
C ASN A 144 5.84 -4.80 2.94
N ILE A 145 7.03 -5.34 2.71
CA ILE A 145 7.24 -6.34 1.65
C ILE A 145 6.69 -7.72 2.04
N ASP A 146 6.78 -8.08 3.32
CA ASP A 146 6.35 -9.38 3.84
C ASP A 146 4.81 -9.48 3.84
N ALA A 147 4.13 -8.39 4.19
CA ALA A 147 2.68 -8.22 4.08
C ALA A 147 2.23 -7.80 2.67
N GLN A 148 3.16 -7.71 1.71
CA GLN A 148 2.92 -7.35 0.31
C GLN A 148 2.16 -6.02 0.11
N ILE A 149 2.35 -5.07 1.03
CA ILE A 149 1.79 -3.72 0.96
C ILE A 149 2.75 -2.85 0.11
N VAL A 150 2.35 -2.60 -1.14
CA VAL A 150 3.18 -1.87 -2.12
C VAL A 150 2.63 -0.51 -2.52
N LEU A 151 1.37 -0.20 -2.18
CA LEU A 151 0.70 1.05 -2.52
C LEU A 151 0.67 1.98 -1.28
N PRO A 152 1.48 3.04 -1.25
CA PRO A 152 1.58 3.90 -0.08
C PRO A 152 0.42 4.90 -0.04
N PHE A 153 -0.05 5.22 1.17
CA PHE A 153 -0.97 6.33 1.41
C PHE A 153 -0.28 7.67 1.31
N VAL A 154 0.95 7.74 1.81
CA VAL A 154 1.81 8.93 1.81
C VAL A 154 3.15 8.58 1.21
N ALA A 155 3.59 9.39 0.25
CA ALA A 155 4.91 9.33 -0.36
C ALA A 155 5.58 10.71 -0.25
N VAL A 156 6.78 10.72 0.34
CA VAL A 156 7.65 11.87 0.44
C VAL A 156 8.88 11.58 -0.41
N GLU A 157 9.02 12.30 -1.53
CA GLU A 157 10.13 12.14 -2.47
C GLU A 157 11.12 13.29 -2.33
N MET A 158 12.38 12.97 -2.10
CA MET A 158 13.49 13.92 -2.28
C MET A 158 13.79 14.08 -3.78
N ARG A 159 13.97 15.33 -4.24
CA ARG A 159 14.27 15.67 -5.64
C ARG A 159 15.44 16.63 -5.71
N GLY A 160 16.57 16.15 -6.22
CA GLY A 160 17.80 16.93 -6.21
C GLY A 160 18.29 17.20 -4.79
N ALA A 161 18.97 18.34 -4.58
CA ALA A 161 19.60 18.65 -3.30
C ALA A 161 18.66 19.32 -2.28
N ASP A 162 17.61 20.00 -2.74
CA ASP A 162 16.85 20.95 -1.91
C ASP A 162 15.33 20.83 -2.06
N ARG A 163 14.79 19.91 -2.87
CA ARG A 163 13.33 19.80 -3.04
C ARG A 163 12.77 18.54 -2.43
N VAL A 164 11.59 18.70 -1.83
CA VAL A 164 10.76 17.59 -1.36
C VAL A 164 9.40 17.70 -2.02
N ARG A 165 8.90 16.58 -2.55
CA ARG A 165 7.53 16.44 -3.03
C ARG A 165 6.78 15.52 -2.08
N VAL A 166 5.76 16.06 -1.43
CA VAL A 166 4.80 15.31 -0.63
C VAL A 166 3.61 14.99 -1.52
N LYS A 167 3.20 13.72 -1.55
CA LYS A 167 1.95 13.26 -2.15
C LYS A 167 1.28 12.29 -1.20
N ALA A 168 -0.03 12.40 -1.05
CA ALA A 168 -0.81 11.46 -0.25
C ALA A 168 -1.87 10.74 -1.10
N PRO A 169 -1.46 9.86 -2.05
CA PRO A 169 -2.40 9.24 -2.98
C PRO A 169 -3.48 8.40 -2.31
N GLY A 170 -3.21 7.80 -1.14
CA GLY A 170 -4.21 7.05 -0.37
C GLY A 170 -5.34 7.90 0.20
N PHE A 171 -5.20 9.22 0.19
CA PHE A 171 -6.20 10.17 0.70
C PHE A 171 -7.08 10.75 -0.41
N ALA A 172 -7.22 10.03 -1.53
CA ALA A 172 -8.14 10.35 -2.62
C ALA A 172 -9.01 9.13 -2.99
N ASN A 173 -10.24 9.39 -3.40
CA ASN A 173 -11.24 8.35 -3.72
C ASN A 173 -10.93 7.53 -4.99
N ALA A 174 -9.90 7.91 -5.74
CA ALA A 174 -9.42 7.19 -6.92
C ALA A 174 -8.23 6.26 -6.61
N PHE A 175 -7.79 6.15 -5.36
CA PHE A 175 -6.62 5.36 -4.96
C PHE A 175 -6.70 3.91 -5.46
N ASP A 176 -7.79 3.21 -5.16
CA ASP A 176 -7.99 1.81 -5.56
C ASP A 176 -8.25 1.62 -7.06
N LYS A 177 -8.86 2.63 -7.69
CA LYS A 177 -9.23 2.61 -9.11
C LYS A 177 -8.04 2.78 -10.04
N SER A 178 -6.93 3.30 -9.52
CA SER A 178 -5.77 3.68 -10.33
C SER A 178 -4.89 2.50 -10.78
N HIS A 179 -5.02 1.30 -10.17
CA HIS A 179 -4.10 0.18 -10.43
C HIS A 179 -4.76 -1.20 -10.55
N GLY A 180 -6.08 -1.33 -10.45
CA GLY A 180 -6.74 -2.48 -11.06
C GLY A 180 -6.36 -2.52 -12.54
N MET A 181 -6.10 -3.71 -13.10
CA MET A 181 -5.77 -4.00 -14.50
C MET A 181 -6.79 -3.46 -15.56
N GLY A 182 -7.63 -2.49 -15.23
CA GLY A 182 -8.62 -1.79 -16.05
C GLY A 182 -8.17 -0.45 -16.64
N GLY A 183 -6.93 0.01 -16.43
CA GLY A 183 -6.40 1.19 -17.13
C GLY A 183 -6.35 1.07 -18.66
N MET A 184 -6.54 -0.13 -19.20
CA MET A 184 -6.68 -0.39 -20.64
C MET A 184 -7.78 -1.41 -20.99
N GLY A 185 -8.71 -1.66 -20.06
CA GLY A 185 -9.75 -2.70 -20.16
C GLY A 185 -11.16 -2.19 -19.88
N GLY A 186 -11.49 -0.97 -20.34
CA GLY A 186 -12.78 -0.31 -20.14
C GLY A 186 -14.01 -0.97 -20.77
N LEU A 187 -14.01 -2.28 -21.00
CA LEU A 187 -15.15 -3.06 -21.47
C LEU A 187 -15.06 -4.49 -20.89
N GLY A 188 -15.68 -4.74 -19.73
CA GLY A 188 -16.15 -6.10 -19.40
C GLY A 188 -15.65 -6.78 -18.11
N GLY A 189 -14.99 -6.09 -17.18
CA GLY A 189 -14.69 -6.65 -15.85
C GLY A 189 -15.62 -6.06 -14.79
N THR A 190 -16.39 -6.89 -14.11
CA THR A 190 -17.25 -6.51 -12.98
C THR A 190 -16.44 -5.77 -11.92
N GLY A 191 -16.69 -4.47 -11.78
CA GLY A 191 -16.10 -3.62 -10.75
C GLY A 191 -16.58 -4.05 -9.37
N GLY A 192 -15.75 -4.87 -8.71
CA GLY A 192 -15.91 -5.31 -7.33
C GLY A 192 -14.86 -4.75 -6.37
N GLY A 193 -13.98 -3.84 -6.81
CA GLY A 193 -13.09 -3.10 -5.91
C GLY A 193 -13.91 -2.16 -5.03
N ASN A 194 -14.10 -2.57 -3.78
CA ASN A 194 -15.10 -2.16 -2.80
C ASN A 194 -15.45 -0.66 -2.75
N ASP A 195 -16.66 -0.33 -3.21
CA ASP A 195 -17.35 0.94 -2.92
C ASP A 195 -17.33 1.29 -1.42
N GLU A 196 -17.29 0.28 -0.54
CA GLU A 196 -17.20 0.45 0.91
C GLU A 196 -15.85 1.01 1.39
N ALA A 197 -14.73 0.65 0.76
CA ALA A 197 -13.42 1.19 1.09
C ALA A 197 -13.34 2.68 0.73
N ALA A 198 -13.80 3.04 -0.47
CA ALA A 198 -13.89 4.44 -0.90
C ALA A 198 -14.85 5.26 -0.02
N LYS A 199 -15.97 4.69 0.44
CA LYS A 199 -16.91 5.32 1.38
C LYS A 199 -16.35 5.44 2.80
N ALA A 200 -15.43 4.57 3.20
CA ALA A 200 -14.83 4.58 4.54
C ALA A 200 -13.82 5.72 4.72
N LEU A 201 -13.30 6.29 3.62
CA LEU A 201 -12.30 7.34 3.62
C LEU A 201 -12.76 8.59 4.37
N ASN A 202 -12.23 8.81 5.57
CA ASN A 202 -12.62 9.93 6.42
C ASN A 202 -11.48 10.33 7.34
N GLY A 203 -10.88 11.51 7.13
CA GLY A 203 -9.80 11.91 8.01
C GLY A 203 -9.27 13.29 7.78
N THR A 204 -8.12 13.53 8.39
CA THR A 204 -7.38 14.79 8.24
C THR A 204 -5.92 14.47 8.00
N PHE A 205 -5.33 15.16 7.03
CA PHE A 205 -3.89 15.17 6.82
C PHE A 205 -3.34 16.56 7.09
N THR A 206 -2.34 16.66 7.96
CA THR A 206 -1.73 17.93 8.33
C THR A 206 -0.26 17.94 7.94
N LEU A 207 0.18 18.96 7.20
CA LEU A 207 1.59 19.24 6.95
C LEU A 207 2.02 20.46 7.78
N THR A 208 3.04 20.29 8.62
CA THR A 208 3.72 21.40 9.30
C THR A 208 5.14 21.56 8.74
N THR A 209 5.59 22.80 8.54
CA THR A 209 6.92 23.06 7.99
C THR A 209 7.43 24.47 8.27
N ASP A 210 8.74 24.64 8.41
CA ASP A 210 9.44 25.93 8.29
C ASP A 210 10.26 26.05 6.99
N ALA A 211 10.13 25.09 6.09
CA ALA A 211 10.69 25.13 4.76
C ALA A 211 9.90 26.11 3.87
N GLU A 212 10.49 26.52 2.75
CA GLU A 212 9.80 27.34 1.76
C GLU A 212 8.75 26.47 1.04
N ILE A 213 7.48 26.89 1.07
CA ILE A 213 6.40 26.22 0.33
C ILE A 213 6.43 26.72 -1.11
N ILE A 214 6.73 25.83 -2.05
CA ILE A 214 6.78 26.12 -3.49
C ILE A 214 5.40 25.96 -4.14
N SER A 215 4.67 24.90 -3.76
CA SER A 215 3.31 24.67 -4.24
C SER A 215 2.52 23.81 -3.25
N VAL A 216 1.20 23.98 -3.27
CA VAL A 216 0.23 23.22 -2.47
C VAL A 216 -1.09 23.16 -3.24
N ASN A 217 -1.83 22.05 -3.14
CA ASN A 217 -3.22 21.97 -3.62
C ASN A 217 -4.20 22.02 -2.44
N GLN A 218 -4.18 23.13 -1.70
CA GLN A 218 -5.19 23.43 -0.70
C GLN A 218 -5.65 24.87 -0.86
N GLU A 219 -6.96 25.07 -1.03
CA GLU A 219 -7.57 26.37 -1.34
C GLU A 219 -7.36 27.39 -0.23
N GLU A 220 -7.45 26.95 1.03
CA GLU A 220 -7.21 27.79 2.22
C GLU A 220 -5.73 28.21 2.35
N GLY A 221 -4.81 27.50 1.67
CA GLY A 221 -3.39 27.74 1.73
C GLY A 221 -2.76 27.35 3.06
N ALA A 222 -1.70 28.06 3.44
CA ALA A 222 -0.90 27.76 4.63
C ALA A 222 -1.14 28.77 5.76
N GLU A 223 -1.55 28.28 6.93
CA GLU A 223 -1.73 29.06 8.15
C GLU A 223 -0.38 29.27 8.85
N SER A 224 -0.17 30.45 9.45
CA SER A 224 1.00 30.68 10.30
C SER A 224 0.80 30.06 11.68
N VAL A 225 1.78 29.29 12.14
CA VAL A 225 1.83 28.68 13.47
C VAL A 225 3.19 28.97 14.11
N PRO A 226 3.38 28.83 15.45
CA PRO A 226 4.66 29.11 16.09
C PRO A 226 5.86 28.35 15.49
N GLN A 227 5.61 27.16 14.95
CA GLN A 227 6.61 26.28 14.34
C GLN A 227 6.77 26.49 12.82
N GLY A 228 6.20 27.57 12.24
CA GLY A 228 6.29 27.88 10.81
C GLY A 228 4.92 27.98 10.16
N LYS A 229 4.66 27.07 9.23
CA LYS A 229 3.43 26.99 8.43
C LYS A 229 2.74 25.66 8.67
N LYS A 230 1.41 25.68 8.64
CA LYS A 230 0.55 24.51 8.76
C LYS A 230 -0.44 24.51 7.61
N ILE A 231 -0.57 23.38 6.93
CA ILE A 231 -1.58 23.13 5.90
C ILE A 231 -2.40 21.93 6.36
N VAL A 232 -3.72 22.03 6.26
CA VAL A 232 -4.65 20.99 6.68
C VAL A 232 -5.52 20.61 5.50
N TRP A 233 -5.59 19.31 5.19
CA TRP A 233 -6.53 18.74 4.23
C TRP A 233 -7.58 17.91 4.97
N THR A 234 -8.85 18.24 4.74
CA THR A 234 -9.97 17.38 5.14
C THR A 234 -10.19 16.33 4.05
N VAL A 235 -10.14 15.07 4.43
CA VAL A 235 -10.21 13.92 3.53
C VAL A 235 -11.57 13.25 3.72
N THR A 236 -12.31 13.12 2.63
CA THR A 236 -13.68 12.57 2.62
C THR A 236 -13.83 11.62 1.43
N PRO A 237 -14.94 10.86 1.32
CA PRO A 237 -15.21 10.04 0.14
C PRO A 237 -15.32 10.85 -1.17
N MET A 238 -15.51 12.18 -1.07
CA MET A 238 -15.61 13.10 -2.20
C MET A 238 -14.25 13.72 -2.60
N THR A 239 -13.17 13.45 -1.86
CA THR A 239 -11.83 13.98 -2.16
C THR A 239 -11.28 13.31 -3.41
N SER A 240 -11.32 14.03 -4.54
CA SER A 240 -10.84 13.55 -5.85
C SER A 240 -9.34 13.77 -6.07
N GLU A 241 -8.82 14.89 -5.59
CA GLU A 241 -7.39 15.22 -5.69
C GLU A 241 -6.67 14.87 -4.39
N ALA A 242 -5.63 14.04 -4.51
CA ALA A 242 -4.79 13.69 -3.38
C ALA A 242 -4.08 14.94 -2.82
N PRO A 243 -3.91 15.06 -1.49
CA PRO A 243 -3.07 16.09 -0.89
C PRO A 243 -1.65 16.07 -1.47
N MET A 244 -1.17 17.25 -1.87
CA MET A 244 0.13 17.46 -2.50
C MET A 244 0.76 18.77 -2.04
N ALA A 245 2.06 18.71 -1.78
CA ALA A 245 2.88 19.90 -1.55
C ALA A 245 4.28 19.71 -2.13
N THR A 246 4.88 20.82 -2.56
CA THR A 246 6.31 20.88 -2.88
C THR A 246 6.97 21.87 -1.94
N LEU A 247 8.03 21.43 -1.27
CA LEU A 247 8.82 22.23 -0.35
C LEU A 247 10.23 22.41 -0.91
N ARG A 248 10.85 23.57 -0.63
CA ARG A 248 12.28 23.79 -0.76
C ARG A 248 12.91 23.83 0.63
N LEU A 249 13.83 22.90 0.85
CA LEU A 249 14.64 22.76 2.06
C LEU A 249 15.86 23.68 2.01
N LYS A 250 16.50 23.89 3.15
CA LYS A 250 17.81 24.53 3.20
C LYS A 250 18.89 23.54 2.73
N PRO A 251 19.97 24.03 2.11
CA PRO A 251 21.12 23.21 1.73
C PRO A 251 21.72 22.44 2.90
#